data_AF-A0A9X1ILF3-F1
#
_entry.id   AF-A0A9X1ILF3-F1
#
_cell.length_a   1.000
_cell.length_b   1.000
_cell.length_c   1.000
_cell.angle_alpha   90.00
_cell.angle_beta   90.00
_cell.angle_gamma   90.00
#
_symmetry.space_group_name_H-M   'P 1'
#
loop_
_entity.id
_entity.type
_entity.pdbx_description
1 polymer ?
#
loop_
_entity_poly.entity_id
_entity_poly.type
_entity_poly.pdbx_seq_one_letter_code
_entity_poly.pdbx_strand_id
1 'polypeptide(L)'
;MKETFPNSLNKWLLFLKDKKLPVKDAHLTRLKKQIKNADALDKMQDNIVSEPMLSFAILNEASRMIANKNNDITSPVHAAAIVGINGLTRLLPNFSSYHLNPALPSPHLTAFLSEVQTSYEAACIAKRWATQKRLGNTDGLFWITLYKDVARWLLWLYAYPIMIEIDQRVKQGERASDVERRLLGCRIDEITTHLFMLWNTPHKIIEAFLTKNVPNANELQALAHLAHEPTSLPNDTDDKRLIFLINNPLILSYCANKVAHEAHLMRWDSKHLPFFYRVVAASTHCLPVDVIQLTHKAATDAAHLYNVGGKAPLAQQLLDPELYKSLTPTSPKKPDDCPITSLKRRLGKHDLYDTKQKAHLALSALKKSLSNAQHCILFALKKNQVSPLFQLGYETKALKSIKWNAPSSAFAKLSKKPAAAHFFGAKLNKVLKELPHTADQLIDKNSHLVLLSTPMSENEMLLFWLETNETFNQEDYKKLKKIASIIRYDAT
;
A
#
# COMPACT_ATOMS: atom_id res chain seq x y z
N MET A 1 8.43 -1.43 -39.48
CA MET A 1 9.65 -1.77 -38.72
C MET A 1 9.29 -1.78 -37.24
N LYS A 2 9.62 -2.83 -36.47
CA LYS A 2 9.48 -2.78 -35.01
C LYS A 2 10.50 -1.77 -34.50
N GLU A 3 10.07 -0.65 -33.93
CA GLU A 3 10.99 0.27 -33.26
C GLU A 3 11.70 -0.49 -32.13
N THR A 4 13.01 -0.63 -32.26
CA THR A 4 13.87 -1.26 -31.25
C THR A 4 14.20 -0.22 -30.20
N PHE A 5 13.45 -0.25 -29.11
CA PHE A 5 13.71 0.61 -27.95
C PHE A 5 14.94 0.14 -27.15
N PRO A 6 15.55 1.03 -26.35
CA PRO A 6 16.63 0.68 -25.44
C PRO A 6 16.22 -0.41 -24.43
N ASN A 7 17.17 -1.26 -24.05
CA ASN A 7 16.95 -2.40 -23.16
C ASN A 7 17.96 -2.49 -22.00
N SER A 8 18.65 -1.40 -21.70
CA SER A 8 19.56 -1.28 -20.57
C SER A 8 19.69 0.17 -20.13
N LEU A 9 20.08 0.38 -18.88
CA LEU A 9 20.22 1.72 -18.30
C LEU A 9 21.08 2.65 -19.18
N ASN A 10 22.30 2.23 -19.54
CA ASN A 10 23.20 3.06 -20.36
C ASN A 10 22.60 3.44 -21.71
N LYS A 11 21.86 2.53 -22.36
CA LYS A 11 21.19 2.83 -23.63
C LYS A 11 20.03 3.80 -23.44
N TRP A 12 19.27 3.70 -22.35
CA TRP A 12 18.23 4.67 -22.00
C TRP A 12 18.80 6.07 -21.74
N LEU A 13 19.91 6.16 -21.03
CA LEU A 13 20.60 7.43 -20.78
C LEU A 13 21.05 8.08 -22.10
N LEU A 14 21.67 7.31 -23.00
CA LEU A 14 22.05 7.79 -24.33
C LEU A 14 20.83 8.21 -25.17
N PHE A 15 19.73 7.47 -25.07
CA PHE A 15 18.51 7.78 -25.82
C PHE A 15 17.82 9.06 -25.35
N LEU A 16 17.76 9.31 -24.03
CA LEU A 16 17.02 10.42 -23.44
C LEU A 16 17.85 11.71 -23.27
N LYS A 17 19.17 11.62 -23.07
CA LYS A 17 20.01 12.79 -22.76
C LYS A 17 19.95 13.89 -23.84
N ASP A 18 19.82 13.50 -25.11
CA ASP A 18 19.89 14.38 -26.28
C ASP A 18 18.48 14.76 -26.80
N LYS A 19 17.41 14.28 -26.15
CA LYS A 19 16.04 14.64 -26.54
C LYS A 19 15.75 16.07 -26.12
N LYS A 20 15.08 16.80 -27.02
CA LYS A 20 14.58 18.14 -26.70
C LYS A 20 13.49 18.05 -25.65
N LEU A 21 13.40 19.06 -24.79
CA LEU A 21 12.36 19.10 -23.77
C LEU A 21 11.07 19.67 -24.38
N PRO A 22 9.92 18.98 -24.23
CA PRO A 22 8.65 19.42 -24.79
C PRO A 22 8.12 20.64 -24.05
N VAL A 23 7.82 21.73 -24.78
CA VAL A 23 7.25 22.96 -24.23
C VAL A 23 6.06 23.40 -25.08
N LYS A 24 4.98 23.90 -24.47
CA LYS A 24 3.82 24.36 -25.24
C LYS A 24 4.20 25.53 -26.15
N ASP A 25 3.77 25.50 -27.41
CA ASP A 25 4.17 26.50 -28.40
C ASP A 25 3.86 27.95 -27.96
N ALA A 26 2.67 28.16 -27.38
CA ALA A 26 2.28 29.47 -26.85
C ALA A 26 3.24 30.00 -25.77
N HIS A 27 3.72 29.13 -24.87
CA HIS A 27 4.66 29.52 -23.80
C HIS A 27 6.04 29.84 -24.38
N LEU A 28 6.52 29.02 -25.33
CA LEU A 28 7.81 29.23 -25.97
C LEU A 28 7.82 30.51 -26.83
N THR A 29 6.74 30.78 -27.56
CA THR A 29 6.56 32.00 -28.35
C THR A 29 6.49 33.23 -27.43
N ARG A 30 5.74 33.15 -26.32
CA ARG A 30 5.70 34.22 -25.31
C ARG A 30 7.08 34.47 -24.72
N LEU A 31 7.82 33.43 -24.32
CA LEU A 31 9.17 33.57 -23.75
C LEU A 31 10.13 34.24 -24.75
N LYS A 32 10.13 33.79 -26.01
CA LYS A 32 10.97 34.38 -27.07
C LYS A 32 10.66 35.88 -27.26
N LYS A 33 9.38 36.26 -27.20
CA LYS A 33 8.96 37.67 -27.29
C LYS A 33 9.46 38.47 -26.09
N GLN A 34 9.28 37.95 -24.87
CA GLN A 34 9.70 38.60 -23.63
C GLN A 34 11.23 38.82 -23.59
N ILE A 35 12.00 37.83 -24.04
CA ILE A 35 13.46 37.94 -24.18
C ILE A 35 13.85 39.02 -25.20
N LYS A 36 13.23 39.01 -26.39
CA LYS A 36 13.52 40.00 -27.45
C LYS A 36 13.20 41.43 -27.02
N ASN A 37 12.15 41.62 -26.23
CA ASN A 37 11.71 42.92 -25.74
C ASN A 37 12.50 43.40 -24.51
N ALA A 38 13.49 42.61 -24.04
CA ALA A 38 14.22 42.86 -22.79
C ALA A 38 13.28 43.12 -21.60
N ASP A 39 12.17 42.38 -21.53
CA ASP A 39 11.25 42.48 -20.40
C ASP A 39 11.98 42.17 -19.09
N ALA A 40 11.60 42.87 -18.02
CA ALA A 40 12.08 42.55 -16.68
C ALA A 40 11.72 41.10 -16.31
N LEU A 41 12.63 40.42 -15.62
CA LEU A 41 12.45 39.00 -15.25
C LEU A 41 11.16 38.76 -14.46
N ASP A 42 10.73 39.74 -13.67
CA ASP A 42 9.48 39.70 -12.90
C ASP A 42 8.24 39.49 -13.79
N LYS A 43 8.25 40.04 -15.00
CA LYS A 43 7.16 39.85 -15.98
C LYS A 43 7.17 38.47 -16.63
N MET A 44 8.26 37.70 -16.47
CA MET A 44 8.41 36.35 -17.02
C MET A 44 8.04 35.25 -16.02
N GLN A 45 7.91 35.56 -14.73
CA GLN A 45 7.74 34.57 -13.65
C GLN A 45 6.56 33.63 -13.89
N ASP A 46 5.38 34.18 -14.20
CA ASP A 46 4.18 33.36 -14.46
C ASP A 46 4.37 32.40 -15.64
N ASN A 47 5.03 32.86 -16.71
CA ASN A 47 5.29 32.04 -17.89
C ASN A 47 6.28 30.91 -17.58
N ILE A 48 7.26 31.16 -16.70
CA ILE A 48 8.25 30.17 -16.26
C ILE A 48 7.58 29.14 -15.35
N VAL A 49 6.82 29.58 -14.35
CA VAL A 49 6.20 28.70 -13.34
C VAL A 49 5.11 27.81 -13.95
N SER A 50 4.38 28.31 -14.94
CA SER A 50 3.27 27.59 -15.56
C SER A 50 3.69 26.49 -16.53
N GLU A 51 4.96 26.44 -16.96
CA GLU A 51 5.45 25.48 -17.95
C GLU A 51 6.55 24.58 -17.36
N PRO A 52 6.21 23.34 -16.97
CA PRO A 52 7.05 22.53 -16.09
C PRO A 52 8.39 22.11 -16.72
N MET A 53 8.45 21.90 -18.04
CA MET A 53 9.71 21.54 -18.70
C MET A 53 10.64 22.73 -18.85
N LEU A 54 10.08 23.94 -19.04
CA LEU A 54 10.85 25.17 -19.05
C LEU A 54 11.43 25.47 -17.67
N SER A 55 10.61 25.42 -16.62
CA SER A 55 11.07 25.63 -15.24
C SER A 55 12.11 24.59 -14.81
N PHE A 56 11.95 23.32 -15.19
CA PHE A 56 12.94 22.28 -14.92
C PHE A 56 14.29 22.57 -15.59
N ALA A 57 14.29 22.96 -16.87
CA ALA A 57 15.52 23.30 -17.59
C ALA A 57 16.24 24.50 -16.96
N ILE A 58 15.48 25.50 -16.50
CA ILE A 58 16.02 26.69 -15.80
C ILE A 58 16.63 26.29 -14.46
N LEU A 59 15.98 25.41 -13.69
CA LEU A 59 16.50 24.87 -12.44
C LEU A 59 17.84 24.15 -12.63
N ASN A 60 17.93 23.32 -13.68
CA ASN A 60 19.14 22.57 -14.01
C ASN A 60 20.30 23.50 -14.42
N GLU A 61 20.01 24.52 -15.24
CA GLU A 61 21.03 25.51 -15.66
C GLU A 61 21.49 26.37 -14.47
N ALA A 62 20.58 26.79 -13.60
CA ALA A 62 20.93 27.51 -12.38
C ALA A 62 21.86 26.66 -11.50
N SER A 63 21.53 25.38 -11.31
CA SER A 63 22.30 24.43 -10.51
C SER A 63 23.71 24.24 -11.06
N ARG A 64 23.84 24.10 -12.38
CA ARG A 64 25.12 24.06 -13.08
C ARG A 64 25.96 25.32 -12.85
N MET A 65 25.34 26.51 -12.87
CA MET A 65 26.05 27.79 -12.68
C MET A 65 26.55 28.00 -11.25
N ILE A 66 25.88 27.43 -10.25
CA ILE A 66 26.21 27.63 -8.83
C ILE A 66 26.77 26.38 -8.16
N ALA A 67 27.16 25.35 -8.91
CA ALA A 67 27.63 24.06 -8.36
C ALA A 67 28.73 24.18 -7.28
N ASN A 68 29.50 25.26 -7.28
CA ASN A 68 30.57 25.55 -6.31
C ASN A 68 30.19 26.55 -5.20
N LYS A 69 28.93 26.99 -5.14
CA LYS A 69 28.42 27.95 -4.15
C LYS A 69 27.42 27.23 -3.25
N ASN A 70 27.55 27.39 -1.93
CA ASN A 70 26.63 26.83 -0.92
C ASN A 70 25.20 27.44 -0.95
N ASN A 71 24.79 28.05 -2.07
CA ASN A 71 23.46 28.62 -2.23
C ASN A 71 22.52 27.56 -2.78
N ASP A 72 21.49 27.25 -2.02
CA ASP A 72 20.43 26.35 -2.46
C ASP A 72 19.44 27.06 -3.39
N ILE A 73 19.09 26.38 -4.48
CA ILE A 73 18.01 26.82 -5.37
C ILE A 73 16.68 26.44 -4.73
N THR A 74 15.83 27.44 -4.51
CA THR A 74 14.59 27.30 -3.73
C THR A 74 13.34 27.21 -4.61
N SER A 75 13.35 27.80 -5.80
CA SER A 75 12.21 27.81 -6.73
C SER A 75 12.65 28.06 -8.19
N PRO A 76 11.80 27.77 -9.18
CA PRO A 76 12.05 28.13 -10.58
C PRO A 76 12.26 29.63 -10.80
N VAL A 77 11.58 30.49 -10.04
CA VAL A 77 11.73 31.95 -10.14
C VAL A 77 13.11 32.37 -9.64
N HIS A 78 13.55 31.84 -8.49
CA HIS A 78 14.90 32.08 -7.99
C HIS A 78 15.97 31.55 -8.97
N ALA A 79 15.74 30.38 -9.56
CA ALA A 79 16.62 29.83 -10.60
C ALA A 79 16.69 30.74 -11.83
N ALA A 80 15.55 31.28 -12.29
CA ALA A 80 15.52 32.21 -13.41
C ALA A 80 16.34 33.48 -13.13
N ALA A 81 16.34 33.96 -11.88
CA ALA A 81 17.14 35.12 -11.47
C ALA A 81 18.64 34.83 -11.51
N ILE A 82 19.06 33.63 -11.12
CA ILE A 82 20.46 33.16 -11.22
C ILE A 82 20.88 33.03 -12.69
N VAL A 83 20.03 32.46 -13.53
CA VAL A 83 20.32 32.18 -14.95
C VAL A 83 20.35 33.48 -15.78
N GLY A 84 19.45 34.42 -15.47
CA GLY A 84 19.29 35.68 -16.19
C GLY A 84 18.83 35.51 -17.64
N ILE A 85 18.50 36.62 -18.30
CA ILE A 85 17.95 36.63 -19.68
C ILE A 85 18.90 35.95 -20.68
N ASN A 86 20.22 36.18 -20.55
CA ASN A 86 21.20 35.56 -21.44
C ASN A 86 21.23 34.03 -21.30
N GLY A 87 21.09 33.51 -20.08
CA GLY A 87 21.00 32.07 -19.85
C GLY A 87 19.69 31.49 -20.39
N LEU A 88 18.57 32.19 -20.23
CA LEU A 88 17.29 31.77 -20.81
C LEU A 88 17.36 31.67 -22.34
N THR A 89 18.03 32.62 -23.00
CA THR A 89 18.26 32.59 -24.45
C THR A 89 19.06 31.35 -24.88
N ARG A 90 20.07 30.93 -24.10
CA ARG A 90 20.87 29.73 -24.38
C ARG A 90 20.08 28.43 -24.25
N LEU A 91 19.00 28.41 -23.46
CA LEU A 91 18.15 27.23 -23.30
C LEU A 91 17.15 27.04 -24.46
N LEU A 92 16.81 28.09 -25.20
CA LEU A 92 15.82 28.03 -26.28
C LEU A 92 16.04 26.90 -27.31
N PRO A 93 17.26 26.57 -27.75
CA PRO A 93 17.51 25.48 -28.70
C PRO A 93 17.19 24.08 -28.16
N ASN A 94 17.18 23.92 -26.83
CA ASN A 94 16.95 22.64 -26.16
C ASN A 94 15.47 22.26 -26.09
N PHE A 95 14.56 23.18 -26.44
CA PHE A 95 13.12 22.94 -26.39
C PHE A 95 12.56 22.53 -27.75
N SER A 96 11.59 21.63 -27.74
CA SER A 96 10.72 21.34 -28.87
C SER A 96 9.32 21.83 -28.56
N SER A 97 8.72 22.63 -29.45
CA SER A 97 7.35 23.07 -29.26
C SER A 97 6.36 21.94 -29.55
N TYR A 98 5.26 21.92 -28.80
CA TYR A 98 4.11 21.07 -29.10
C TYR A 98 2.81 21.90 -29.14
N HIS A 99 1.83 21.39 -29.88
CA HIS A 99 0.49 21.96 -29.95
C HIS A 99 -0.54 20.86 -29.67
N LEU A 100 -1.54 21.17 -28.85
CA LEU A 100 -2.65 20.27 -28.58
C LEU A 100 -3.76 20.52 -29.59
N ASN A 101 -4.03 19.53 -30.43
CA ASN A 101 -5.21 19.55 -31.29
C ASN A 101 -6.33 18.73 -30.61
N PRO A 102 -7.41 19.36 -30.10
CA PRO A 102 -8.51 18.64 -29.47
C PRO A 102 -9.26 17.73 -30.44
N ALA A 103 -9.25 18.02 -31.75
CA ALA A 103 -9.94 17.23 -32.75
C ALA A 103 -9.20 15.94 -33.12
N LEU A 104 -7.87 15.93 -33.01
CA LEU A 104 -7.04 14.75 -33.29
C LEU A 104 -5.89 14.68 -32.27
N PRO A 105 -6.16 14.18 -31.05
CA PRO A 105 -5.16 14.13 -30.00
C PRO A 105 -4.09 13.09 -30.34
N SER A 106 -2.82 13.52 -30.34
CA SER A 106 -1.70 12.60 -30.41
C SER A 106 -1.65 11.72 -29.15
N PRO A 107 -1.65 10.38 -29.26
CA PRO A 107 -1.68 9.50 -28.09
C PRO A 107 -0.50 9.70 -27.13
N HIS A 108 0.73 9.81 -27.67
CA HIS A 108 1.93 10.02 -26.86
C HIS A 108 1.95 11.39 -26.17
N LEU A 109 1.47 12.44 -26.84
CA LEU A 109 1.39 13.77 -26.26
C LEU A 109 0.31 13.84 -25.18
N THR A 110 -0.82 13.19 -25.41
CA THR A 110 -1.93 13.09 -24.44
C THR A 110 -1.47 12.33 -23.19
N ALA A 111 -0.75 11.22 -23.36
CA ALA A 111 -0.18 10.46 -22.26
C ALA A 111 0.91 11.22 -21.50
N PHE A 112 1.78 11.95 -22.21
CA PHE A 112 2.74 12.88 -21.61
C PHE A 112 2.04 13.92 -20.71
N LEU A 113 0.99 14.57 -21.20
CA LEU A 113 0.26 15.57 -20.39
C LEU A 113 -0.53 14.94 -19.24
N SER A 114 -1.11 13.75 -19.46
CA SER A 114 -1.75 12.96 -18.40
C SER A 114 -0.78 12.70 -17.25
N GLU A 115 0.45 12.33 -17.58
CA GLU A 115 1.52 12.10 -16.62
C GLU A 115 1.94 13.41 -15.92
N VAL A 116 2.16 14.50 -16.66
CA VAL A 116 2.46 15.82 -16.06
C VAL A 116 1.36 16.26 -15.09
N GLN A 117 0.09 16.03 -15.45
CA GLN A 117 -1.06 16.28 -14.59
C GLN A 117 -1.01 15.43 -13.30
N THR A 118 -0.67 14.14 -13.40
CA THR A 118 -0.48 13.25 -12.24
C THR A 118 0.60 13.78 -11.29
N SER A 119 1.71 14.28 -11.83
CA SER A 119 2.79 14.82 -11.01
C SER A 119 2.43 16.17 -10.36
N TYR A 120 1.62 17.01 -11.00
CA TYR A 120 1.05 18.21 -10.35
C TYR A 120 0.12 17.85 -9.19
N GLU A 121 -0.72 16.83 -9.37
CA GLU A 121 -1.58 16.31 -8.31
C GLU A 121 -0.74 15.76 -7.14
N ALA A 122 0.29 14.96 -7.43
CA ALA A 122 1.24 14.48 -6.43
C ALA A 122 1.90 15.65 -5.68
N ALA A 123 2.36 16.68 -6.40
CA ALA A 123 3.00 17.84 -5.80
C ALA A 123 2.05 18.63 -4.88
N CYS A 124 0.79 18.80 -5.28
CA CYS A 124 -0.23 19.44 -4.44
C CYS A 124 -0.52 18.60 -3.19
N ILE A 125 -0.64 17.27 -3.33
CA ILE A 125 -0.84 16.34 -2.21
C ILE A 125 0.33 16.45 -1.21
N ALA A 126 1.57 16.39 -1.70
CA ALA A 126 2.76 16.52 -0.85
C ALA A 126 2.81 17.88 -0.14
N LYS A 127 2.52 18.98 -0.85
CA LYS A 127 2.47 20.34 -0.29
C LYS A 127 1.42 20.44 0.83
N ARG A 128 0.23 19.86 0.61
CA ARG A 128 -0.86 19.85 1.60
C ARG A 128 -0.47 19.07 2.86
N TRP A 129 0.10 17.87 2.70
CA TRP A 129 0.56 17.08 3.83
C TRP A 129 1.71 17.75 4.59
N ALA A 130 2.64 18.40 3.87
CA ALA A 130 3.73 19.16 4.49
C ALA A 130 3.22 20.36 5.28
N THR A 131 2.18 21.04 4.78
CA THR A 131 1.49 22.12 5.50
C THR A 131 0.85 21.60 6.78
N GLN A 132 0.18 20.44 6.72
CA GLN A 132 -0.40 19.79 7.90
C GLN A 132 0.68 19.44 8.94
N LYS A 133 1.83 18.93 8.48
CA LYS A 133 3.00 18.65 9.32
C LYS A 133 3.75 19.90 9.80
N ARG A 134 3.31 21.11 9.37
CA ARG A 134 3.95 22.40 9.69
C ARG A 134 5.42 22.48 9.28
N LEU A 135 5.76 21.90 8.13
CA LEU A 135 7.10 22.01 7.57
C LEU A 135 7.33 23.44 7.03
N GLY A 136 8.51 24.00 7.27
CA GLY A 136 8.81 25.40 6.88
C GLY A 136 8.96 25.63 5.37
N ASN A 137 9.37 24.62 4.60
CA ASN A 137 9.59 24.75 3.15
C ASN A 137 8.65 23.84 2.33
N THR A 138 7.36 24.18 2.32
CA THR A 138 6.33 23.42 1.60
C THR A 138 6.45 23.57 0.07
N ASP A 139 6.89 24.74 -0.41
CA ASP A 139 7.04 25.00 -1.85
C ASP A 139 8.24 24.25 -2.45
N GLY A 140 9.35 24.15 -1.71
CA GLY A 140 10.47 23.30 -2.12
C GLY A 140 10.04 21.84 -2.28
N LEU A 141 9.22 21.33 -1.36
CA LEU A 141 8.69 19.97 -1.46
C LEU A 141 7.74 19.79 -2.65
N PHE A 142 6.94 20.80 -2.98
CA PHE A 142 6.11 20.80 -4.20
C PHE A 142 6.98 20.57 -5.44
N TRP A 143 8.04 21.37 -5.62
CA TRP A 143 8.93 21.25 -6.77
C TRP A 143 9.69 19.92 -6.80
N ILE A 144 10.20 19.46 -5.66
CA ILE A 144 10.86 18.14 -5.55
C ILE A 144 9.91 17.03 -6.00
N THR A 145 8.65 17.10 -5.56
CA THR A 145 7.64 16.08 -5.87
C THR A 145 7.23 16.13 -7.33
N LEU A 146 7.01 17.32 -7.89
CA LEU A 146 6.66 17.52 -9.30
C LEU A 146 7.74 16.95 -10.23
N TYR A 147 9.00 17.33 -10.00
CA TYR A 147 10.07 16.95 -10.90
C TYR A 147 10.54 15.51 -10.72
N LYS A 148 10.06 14.79 -9.71
CA LYS A 148 10.40 13.37 -9.51
C LYS A 148 10.07 12.52 -10.74
N ASP A 149 9.05 12.88 -11.51
CA ASP A 149 8.58 12.10 -12.65
C ASP A 149 9.09 12.59 -14.01
N VAL A 150 10.00 13.56 -14.09
CA VAL A 150 10.43 14.15 -15.39
C VAL A 150 10.89 13.09 -16.40
N ALA A 151 11.67 12.10 -15.97
CA ALA A 151 12.08 11.03 -16.89
C ALA A 151 10.89 10.16 -17.34
N ARG A 152 9.91 9.91 -16.46
CA ARG A 152 8.65 9.22 -16.80
C ARG A 152 7.84 10.04 -17.81
N TRP A 153 7.80 11.37 -17.69
CA TRP A 153 7.17 12.25 -18.67
C TRP A 153 7.78 12.04 -20.07
N LEU A 154 9.12 12.08 -20.15
CA LEU A 154 9.82 11.88 -21.42
C LEU A 154 9.67 10.46 -21.97
N LEU A 155 9.56 9.44 -21.12
CA LEU A 155 9.28 8.08 -21.55
C LEU A 155 7.87 7.96 -22.16
N TRP A 156 6.85 8.61 -21.59
CA TRP A 156 5.52 8.66 -22.21
C TRP A 156 5.52 9.35 -23.56
N LEU A 157 6.36 10.37 -23.72
CA LEU A 157 6.45 11.11 -24.98
C LEU A 157 7.24 10.36 -26.06
N TYR A 158 8.40 9.79 -25.70
CA TYR A 158 9.37 9.24 -26.66
C TYR A 158 9.42 7.71 -26.71
N ALA A 159 8.81 7.02 -25.75
CA ALA A 159 8.78 5.55 -25.65
C ALA A 159 7.36 5.04 -25.32
N TYR A 160 6.34 5.71 -25.88
CA TYR A 160 4.92 5.45 -25.62
C TYR A 160 4.51 3.98 -25.69
N PRO A 161 4.90 3.17 -26.70
CA PRO A 161 4.48 1.77 -26.79
C PRO A 161 4.90 0.93 -25.58
N ILE A 162 6.13 1.13 -25.06
CA ILE A 162 6.59 0.41 -23.87
C ILE A 162 5.87 0.89 -22.62
N MET A 163 5.66 2.19 -22.47
CA MET A 163 4.96 2.73 -21.30
C MET A 163 3.52 2.21 -21.21
N ILE A 164 2.80 2.12 -22.33
CA ILE A 164 1.49 1.47 -22.39
C ILE A 164 1.55 0.01 -21.95
N GLU A 165 2.56 -0.74 -22.41
CA GLU A 165 2.71 -2.14 -22.02
C GLU A 165 3.00 -2.29 -20.52
N ILE A 166 3.84 -1.40 -19.95
CA ILE A 166 4.08 -1.34 -18.51
C ILE A 166 2.77 -1.13 -17.76
N ASP A 167 2.00 -0.09 -18.13
CA ASP A 167 0.74 0.25 -17.48
C ASP A 167 -0.29 -0.88 -17.56
N GLN A 168 -0.43 -1.52 -18.72
CA GLN A 168 -1.35 -2.64 -18.91
C GLN A 168 -1.02 -3.82 -18.00
N ARG A 169 0.26 -4.18 -17.90
CA ARG A 169 0.72 -5.29 -17.06
C ARG A 169 0.60 -4.97 -15.56
N VAL A 170 0.85 -3.72 -15.17
CA VAL A 170 0.63 -3.28 -13.78
C VAL A 170 -0.85 -3.29 -13.42
N LYS A 171 -1.74 -2.86 -14.32
CA LYS A 171 -3.20 -2.98 -14.15
C LYS A 171 -3.67 -4.43 -14.00
N GLN A 172 -2.98 -5.38 -14.64
CA GLN A 172 -3.23 -6.82 -14.50
C GLN A 172 -2.72 -7.40 -13.16
N GLY A 173 -2.08 -6.59 -12.31
CA GLY A 173 -1.61 -6.97 -10.99
C GLY A 173 -0.14 -7.41 -10.94
N GLU A 174 0.62 -7.28 -12.04
CA GLU A 174 2.06 -7.48 -12.00
C GLU A 174 2.74 -6.36 -11.20
N ARG A 175 3.83 -6.69 -10.48
CA ARG A 175 4.58 -5.69 -9.72
C ARG A 175 5.33 -4.75 -10.66
N ALA A 176 5.09 -3.44 -10.54
CA ALA A 176 5.69 -2.43 -11.41
C ALA A 176 7.22 -2.53 -11.55
N SER A 177 7.96 -2.78 -10.46
CA SER A 177 9.42 -2.93 -10.51
C SER A 177 9.88 -4.08 -11.40
N ASP A 178 9.11 -5.17 -11.46
CA ASP A 178 9.48 -6.39 -12.16
C ASP A 178 9.14 -6.24 -13.65
N VAL A 179 8.00 -5.59 -13.93
CA VAL A 179 7.58 -5.21 -15.28
C VAL A 179 8.58 -4.23 -15.91
N GLU A 180 8.97 -3.17 -15.18
CA GLU A 180 9.97 -2.19 -15.63
C GLU A 180 11.30 -2.89 -15.97
N ARG A 181 11.83 -3.73 -15.07
CA ARG A 181 13.08 -4.47 -15.31
C ARG A 181 12.99 -5.38 -16.53
N ARG A 182 11.86 -6.04 -16.75
CA ARG A 182 11.66 -6.94 -17.90
C ARG A 182 11.57 -6.19 -19.22
N LEU A 183 10.90 -5.03 -19.26
CA LEU A 183 10.65 -4.29 -20.51
C LEU A 183 11.74 -3.26 -20.83
N LEU A 184 12.25 -2.55 -19.82
CA LEU A 184 13.26 -1.50 -19.98
C LEU A 184 14.69 -2.00 -19.70
N GLY A 185 14.85 -3.16 -19.07
CA GLY A 185 16.15 -3.66 -18.57
C GLY A 185 16.65 -2.99 -17.29
N CYS A 186 15.86 -2.07 -16.72
CA CYS A 186 16.14 -1.32 -15.49
C CYS A 186 14.84 -0.68 -14.96
N ARG A 187 14.88 -0.06 -13.77
CA ARG A 187 13.75 0.70 -13.22
C ARG A 187 13.75 2.13 -13.75
N ILE A 188 12.56 2.72 -13.84
CA ILE A 188 12.43 4.14 -14.23
C ILE A 188 13.12 5.06 -13.21
N ASP A 189 13.08 4.71 -11.92
CA ASP A 189 13.79 5.45 -10.87
C ASP A 189 15.32 5.47 -11.08
N GLU A 190 15.89 4.38 -11.62
CA GLU A 190 17.32 4.29 -11.94
C GLU A 190 17.65 5.21 -13.12
N ILE A 191 16.84 5.17 -14.19
CA ILE A 191 16.98 6.08 -15.33
C ILE A 191 16.91 7.54 -14.85
N THR A 192 15.92 7.86 -14.02
CA THR A 192 15.68 9.22 -13.51
C THR A 192 16.86 9.76 -12.74
N THR A 193 17.36 8.98 -11.78
CA THR A 193 18.47 9.38 -10.90
C THR A 193 19.74 9.66 -11.71
N HIS A 194 20.06 8.81 -12.68
CA HIS A 194 21.24 8.99 -13.54
C HIS A 194 21.08 10.14 -14.54
N LEU A 195 19.88 10.36 -15.10
CA LEU A 195 19.61 11.53 -15.95
C LEU A 195 19.74 12.84 -15.17
N PHE A 196 19.27 12.88 -13.93
CA PHE A 196 19.35 14.08 -13.09
C PHE A 196 20.80 14.47 -12.79
N MET A 197 21.68 13.48 -12.61
CA MET A 197 23.12 13.74 -12.50
C MET A 197 23.68 14.34 -13.80
N LEU A 198 23.31 13.78 -14.96
CA LEU A 198 23.76 14.28 -16.27
C LEU A 198 23.25 15.69 -16.58
N TRP A 199 22.02 16.02 -16.17
CA TRP A 199 21.43 17.35 -16.35
C TRP A 199 21.81 18.35 -15.26
N ASN A 200 22.62 17.95 -14.27
CA ASN A 200 22.99 18.78 -13.12
C ASN A 200 21.78 19.26 -12.30
N THR A 201 20.74 18.42 -12.18
CA THR A 201 19.55 18.73 -11.39
C THR A 201 19.91 18.99 -9.92
N PRO A 202 19.26 19.96 -9.24
CA PRO A 202 19.54 20.26 -7.84
C PRO A 202 19.57 19.02 -6.95
N HIS A 203 20.60 18.91 -6.09
CA HIS A 203 20.84 17.71 -5.28
C HIS A 203 19.63 17.32 -4.41
N LYS A 204 18.88 18.29 -3.91
CA LYS A 204 17.65 18.07 -3.12
C LYS A 204 16.58 17.25 -3.86
N ILE A 205 16.51 17.34 -5.19
CA ILE A 205 15.59 16.53 -5.98
C ILE A 205 16.13 15.10 -6.13
N ILE A 206 17.44 14.95 -6.32
CA ILE A 206 18.11 13.64 -6.40
C ILE A 206 18.00 12.88 -5.06
N GLU A 207 18.10 13.59 -3.94
CA GLU A 207 17.92 13.05 -2.59
C GLU A 207 16.57 12.35 -2.37
N ALA A 208 15.53 12.73 -3.11
CA ALA A 208 14.21 12.12 -3.08
C ALA A 208 14.17 10.69 -3.67
N PHE A 209 15.29 10.17 -4.16
CA PHE A 209 15.45 8.81 -4.67
C PHE A 209 16.40 7.96 -3.81
N LEU A 210 17.21 8.58 -2.96
CA LEU A 210 18.22 7.87 -2.18
C LEU A 210 17.57 7.08 -1.05
N THR A 211 17.97 5.82 -0.88
CA THR A 211 17.45 4.90 0.15
C THR A 211 17.68 5.40 1.58
N LYS A 212 18.68 6.27 1.78
CA LYS A 212 18.87 6.98 3.05
C LYS A 212 17.64 7.81 3.41
N ASN A 213 16.98 8.44 2.43
CA ASN A 213 15.86 9.36 2.66
C ASN A 213 14.50 8.76 2.32
N VAL A 214 14.47 7.73 1.48
CA VAL A 214 13.25 7.03 1.04
C VAL A 214 13.14 5.69 1.76
N PRO A 215 11.99 5.37 2.37
CA PRO A 215 11.81 4.12 3.07
C PRO A 215 11.79 2.92 2.13
N ASN A 216 12.38 1.79 2.56
CA ASN A 216 12.24 0.50 1.88
C ASN A 216 10.88 -0.16 2.21
N ALA A 217 10.59 -1.32 1.60
CA ALA A 217 9.31 -1.99 1.78
C ALA A 217 9.01 -2.38 3.24
N ASN A 218 10.01 -2.84 3.99
CA ASN A 218 9.87 -3.23 5.39
C ASN A 218 9.67 -1.99 6.27
N GLU A 219 10.40 -0.92 6.01
CA GLU A 219 10.26 0.37 6.70
C GLU A 219 8.86 0.98 6.46
N LEU A 220 8.38 0.98 5.21
CA LEU A 220 7.01 1.40 4.87
C LEU A 220 5.97 0.56 5.62
N GLN A 221 6.17 -0.76 5.67
CA GLN A 221 5.26 -1.65 6.38
C GLN A 221 5.26 -1.35 7.88
N ALA A 222 6.43 -1.15 8.50
CA ALA A 222 6.52 -0.79 9.91
C ALA A 222 5.80 0.53 10.20
N LEU A 223 6.02 1.57 9.37
CA LEU A 223 5.32 2.86 9.49
C LEU A 223 3.80 2.72 9.33
N ALA A 224 3.34 1.91 8.39
CA ALA A 224 1.91 1.67 8.20
C ALA A 224 1.27 0.92 9.38
N HIS A 225 2.02 0.11 10.13
CA HIS A 225 1.51 -0.58 11.32
C HIS A 225 1.33 0.37 12.50
N LEU A 226 2.09 1.46 12.58
CA LEU A 226 1.91 2.48 13.62
C LEU A 226 0.51 3.10 13.56
N ALA A 227 -0.07 3.23 12.36
CA ALA A 227 -1.40 3.78 12.14
C ALA A 227 -2.41 2.73 11.62
N HIS A 228 -2.36 1.49 12.15
CA HIS A 228 -3.25 0.41 11.68
C HIS A 228 -4.74 0.69 11.94
N GLU A 229 -5.05 1.22 13.12
CA GLU A 229 -6.41 1.52 13.56
C GLU A 229 -6.88 2.86 12.96
N PRO A 230 -7.94 2.89 12.12
CA PRO A 230 -8.36 4.11 11.44
C PRO A 230 -8.87 5.23 12.35
N THR A 231 -9.33 4.88 13.54
CA THR A 231 -9.98 5.77 14.50
C THR A 231 -9.05 6.25 15.62
N SER A 232 -7.80 5.75 15.64
CA SER A 232 -6.82 6.08 16.68
C SER A 232 -5.64 6.83 16.08
N LEU A 233 -5.02 7.67 16.89
CA LEU A 233 -3.75 8.30 16.50
C LEU A 233 -2.66 7.24 16.32
N PRO A 234 -1.67 7.49 15.45
CA PRO A 234 -0.56 6.55 15.27
C PRO A 234 0.18 6.30 16.59
N ASN A 235 0.63 5.07 16.78
CA ASN A 235 1.50 4.71 17.89
C ASN A 235 2.92 5.30 17.71
N ASP A 236 3.58 5.57 18.83
CA ASP A 236 4.98 5.95 18.84
C ASP A 236 5.92 4.79 18.47
N THR A 237 7.13 5.12 18.06
CA THR A 237 8.18 4.15 17.75
C THR A 237 9.51 4.57 18.35
N ASP A 238 10.24 3.61 18.93
CA ASP A 238 11.59 3.82 19.47
C ASP A 238 12.69 3.57 18.42
N ASP A 239 12.32 3.13 17.21
CA ASP A 239 13.29 2.85 16.15
C ASP A 239 13.83 4.17 15.55
N LYS A 240 15.11 4.45 15.81
CA LYS A 240 15.83 5.63 15.31
C LYS A 240 15.70 5.82 13.79
N ARG A 241 15.69 4.72 13.02
CA ARG A 241 15.55 4.78 11.56
C ARG A 241 14.15 5.22 11.16
N LEU A 242 13.11 4.70 11.81
CA LEU A 242 11.73 5.10 11.55
C LEU A 242 11.48 6.54 12.01
N ILE A 243 12.02 6.96 13.16
CA ILE A 243 11.95 8.35 13.64
C ILE A 243 12.59 9.30 12.61
N PHE A 244 13.78 8.96 12.10
CA PHE A 244 14.44 9.75 11.05
C PHE A 244 13.56 9.87 9.80
N LEU A 245 12.99 8.75 9.32
CA LEU A 245 12.14 8.72 8.14
C LEU A 245 10.85 9.51 8.31
N ILE A 246 10.19 9.38 9.47
CA ILE A 246 8.97 10.12 9.82
C ILE A 246 9.26 11.62 9.73
N ASN A 247 10.40 12.07 10.26
CA ASN A 247 10.77 13.48 10.31
C ASN A 247 11.32 14.02 8.98
N ASN A 248 11.75 13.16 8.06
CA ASN A 248 12.25 13.58 6.76
C ASN A 248 11.10 13.97 5.81
N PRO A 249 11.02 15.22 5.31
CA PRO A 249 9.97 15.67 4.38
C PRO A 249 9.83 14.82 3.11
N LEU A 250 10.91 14.16 2.68
CA LEU A 250 10.94 13.38 1.44
C LEU A 250 10.04 12.14 1.49
N ILE A 251 9.65 11.67 2.69
CA ILE A 251 8.66 10.60 2.81
C ILE A 251 7.29 11.03 2.25
N LEU A 252 6.91 12.29 2.45
CA LEU A 252 5.65 12.84 1.95
C LEU A 252 5.68 12.93 0.43
N SER A 253 6.81 13.37 -0.14
CA SER A 253 7.00 13.40 -1.60
C SER A 253 6.91 12.00 -2.22
N TYR A 254 7.56 11.01 -1.60
CA TYR A 254 7.50 9.62 -2.05
C TYR A 254 6.07 9.07 -2.01
N CYS A 255 5.40 9.20 -0.87
CA CYS A 255 4.03 8.71 -0.70
C CYS A 255 3.04 9.43 -1.62
N ALA A 256 3.20 10.73 -1.85
CA ALA A 256 2.29 11.50 -2.68
C ALA A 256 2.36 11.07 -4.15
N ASN A 257 3.58 10.81 -4.64
CA ASN A 257 3.76 10.21 -5.96
C ASN A 257 3.09 8.84 -6.03
N LYS A 258 3.33 7.95 -5.06
CA LYS A 258 2.69 6.63 -5.05
C LYS A 258 1.16 6.71 -5.02
N VAL A 259 0.59 7.61 -4.22
CA VAL A 259 -0.86 7.84 -4.14
C VAL A 259 -1.42 8.37 -5.46
N ALA A 260 -0.82 9.41 -6.05
CA ALA A 260 -1.30 10.00 -7.29
C ALA A 260 -1.23 9.02 -8.47
N HIS A 261 -0.14 8.26 -8.57
CA HIS A 261 0.06 7.22 -9.58
C HIS A 261 -0.93 6.06 -9.43
N GLU A 262 -1.10 5.56 -8.20
CA GLU A 262 -2.06 4.49 -7.91
C GLU A 262 -3.50 4.95 -8.19
N ALA A 263 -3.88 6.15 -7.76
CA ALA A 263 -5.21 6.71 -8.03
C ALA A 263 -5.42 6.98 -9.52
N HIS A 264 -4.38 7.38 -10.27
CA HIS A 264 -4.48 7.53 -11.72
C HIS A 264 -4.73 6.19 -12.42
N LEU A 265 -3.99 5.15 -12.02
CA LEU A 265 -3.99 3.86 -12.71
C LEU A 265 -5.17 2.96 -12.29
N MET A 266 -5.45 2.92 -10.99
CA MET A 266 -6.37 2.01 -10.32
C MET A 266 -7.57 2.71 -9.66
N ARG A 267 -7.68 4.04 -9.81
CA ARG A 267 -8.74 4.90 -9.21
C ARG A 267 -8.68 4.96 -7.67
N TRP A 268 -9.53 5.80 -7.09
CA TRP A 268 -9.56 6.06 -5.64
C TRP A 268 -10.02 4.86 -4.79
N ASP A 269 -10.65 3.84 -5.39
CA ASP A 269 -11.07 2.59 -4.75
C ASP A 269 -9.95 1.52 -4.68
N SER A 270 -8.72 1.86 -5.11
CA SER A 270 -7.59 0.94 -5.00
C SER A 270 -7.33 0.50 -3.56
N LYS A 271 -7.10 -0.80 -3.40
CA LYS A 271 -6.76 -1.46 -2.13
C LYS A 271 -5.38 -1.07 -1.59
N HIS A 272 -4.52 -0.48 -2.42
CA HIS A 272 -3.18 -0.05 -2.02
C HIS A 272 -3.15 1.35 -1.41
N LEU A 273 -4.12 2.21 -1.72
CA LEU A 273 -4.15 3.58 -1.21
C LEU A 273 -4.21 3.65 0.33
N PRO A 274 -5.02 2.83 1.04
CA PRO A 274 -5.02 2.81 2.50
C PRO A 274 -3.64 2.57 3.13
N PHE A 275 -2.78 1.79 2.48
CA PHE A 275 -1.42 1.54 2.96
C PHE A 275 -0.60 2.83 3.03
N PHE A 276 -0.59 3.62 1.95
CA PHE A 276 0.14 4.88 1.91
C PHE A 276 -0.46 5.94 2.85
N TYR A 277 -1.79 5.97 3.00
CA TYR A 277 -2.43 6.88 3.96
C TYR A 277 -2.01 6.60 5.40
N ARG A 278 -1.80 5.33 5.78
CA ARG A 278 -1.29 4.97 7.11
C ARG A 278 0.15 5.41 7.32
N VAL A 279 1.01 5.25 6.32
CA VAL A 279 2.41 5.74 6.38
C VAL A 279 2.44 7.25 6.58
N VAL A 280 1.62 7.99 5.83
CA VAL A 280 1.55 9.45 5.93
C VAL A 280 0.89 9.87 7.25
N ALA A 281 -0.11 9.13 7.75
CA ALA A 281 -0.71 9.35 9.05
C ALA A 281 0.34 9.24 10.17
N ALA A 282 1.16 8.20 10.14
CA ALA A 282 2.29 8.04 11.06
C ALA A 282 3.30 9.20 10.95
N SER A 283 3.61 9.66 9.73
CA SER A 283 4.53 10.80 9.55
C SER A 283 3.95 12.14 10.03
N THR A 284 2.67 12.37 9.81
CA THR A 284 1.97 13.63 10.12
C THR A 284 1.36 13.66 11.51
N HIS A 285 1.38 12.52 12.23
CA HIS A 285 0.71 12.31 13.51
C HIS A 285 -0.78 12.73 13.46
N CYS A 286 -1.48 12.30 12.41
CA CYS A 286 -2.90 12.57 12.18
C CYS A 286 -3.66 11.25 12.02
N LEU A 287 -4.99 11.29 12.08
CA LEU A 287 -5.80 10.11 11.77
C LEU A 287 -5.71 9.78 10.27
N PRO A 288 -5.74 8.49 9.86
CA PRO A 288 -5.75 8.12 8.44
C PRO A 288 -6.89 8.78 7.64
N VAL A 289 -8.05 9.02 8.26
CA VAL A 289 -9.18 9.72 7.63
C VAL A 289 -8.85 11.17 7.29
N ASP A 290 -8.12 11.88 8.15
CA ASP A 290 -7.73 13.27 7.91
C ASP A 290 -6.75 13.34 6.74
N VAL A 291 -5.83 12.37 6.65
CA VAL A 291 -4.91 12.26 5.52
C VAL A 291 -5.66 12.05 4.20
N ILE A 292 -6.70 11.21 4.19
CA ILE A 292 -7.56 10.99 3.01
C ILE A 292 -8.24 12.31 2.61
N GLN A 293 -8.86 13.01 3.55
CA GLN A 293 -9.52 14.29 3.28
C GLN A 293 -8.55 15.35 2.74
N LEU A 294 -7.35 15.46 3.34
CA LEU A 294 -6.30 16.35 2.87
C LEU A 294 -5.85 16.01 1.45
N THR A 295 -5.74 14.71 1.14
CA THR A 295 -5.36 14.22 -0.21
C THR A 295 -6.42 14.62 -1.24
N HIS A 296 -7.69 14.37 -0.96
CA HIS A 296 -8.78 14.71 -1.86
C HIS A 296 -8.89 16.22 -2.08
N LYS A 297 -8.77 17.02 -1.01
CA LYS A 297 -8.73 18.49 -1.12
C LYS A 297 -7.55 18.97 -1.97
N ALA A 298 -6.38 18.36 -1.80
CA ALA A 298 -5.21 18.69 -2.60
C ALA A 298 -5.39 18.33 -4.09
N ALA A 299 -6.12 17.26 -4.40
CA ALA A 299 -6.49 16.94 -5.78
C ALA A 299 -7.42 18.02 -6.38
N THR A 300 -8.36 18.55 -5.59
CA THR A 300 -9.19 19.70 -6.00
C THR A 300 -8.35 20.95 -6.23
N ASP A 301 -7.43 21.27 -5.31
CA ASP A 301 -6.50 22.39 -5.45
C ASP A 301 -5.68 22.25 -6.76
N ALA A 302 -5.17 21.04 -7.05
CA ALA A 302 -4.42 20.76 -8.28
C ALA A 302 -5.26 20.96 -9.55
N ALA A 303 -6.52 20.52 -9.53
CA ALA A 303 -7.43 20.66 -10.67
C ALA A 303 -7.77 22.13 -10.97
N HIS A 304 -7.83 22.99 -9.95
CA HIS A 304 -8.05 24.43 -10.13
C HIS A 304 -6.79 25.17 -10.59
N LEU A 305 -5.62 24.81 -10.06
CA LEU A 305 -4.39 25.58 -10.27
C LEU A 305 -3.58 25.12 -11.49
N TYR A 306 -3.59 23.82 -11.82
CA TYR A 306 -2.60 23.20 -12.72
C TYR A 306 -3.21 22.26 -13.77
N ASN A 307 -4.36 22.59 -14.34
CA ASN A 307 -4.98 21.76 -15.38
C ASN A 307 -4.23 21.87 -16.73
N VAL A 308 -3.36 20.91 -17.01
CA VAL A 308 -2.56 20.85 -18.25
C VAL A 308 -3.24 20.06 -19.38
N GLY A 309 -4.40 19.44 -19.11
CA GLY A 309 -5.09 18.54 -20.04
C GLY A 309 -4.49 17.12 -20.07
N GLY A 310 -4.82 16.36 -21.11
CA GLY A 310 -4.35 14.97 -21.29
C GLY A 310 -5.19 13.93 -20.54
N LYS A 311 -5.68 14.24 -19.34
CA LYS A 311 -6.64 13.41 -18.59
C LYS A 311 -7.66 14.27 -17.85
N ALA A 312 -8.76 13.64 -17.43
CA ALA A 312 -9.61 14.20 -16.39
C ALA A 312 -8.83 14.28 -15.06
N PRO A 313 -8.83 15.42 -14.33
CA PRO A 313 -8.19 15.53 -13.03
C PRO A 313 -8.70 14.49 -12.03
N LEU A 314 -7.84 14.04 -11.11
CA LEU A 314 -8.21 13.08 -10.06
C LEU A 314 -9.37 13.58 -9.19
N ALA A 315 -9.51 14.90 -9.04
CA ALA A 315 -10.64 15.51 -8.33
C ALA A 315 -11.99 15.16 -8.96
N GLN A 316 -12.07 15.03 -10.29
CA GLN A 316 -13.31 14.64 -10.97
C GLN A 316 -13.68 13.18 -10.68
N GLN A 317 -12.69 12.31 -10.43
CA GLN A 317 -12.97 10.92 -10.06
C GLN A 317 -13.67 10.81 -8.70
N LEU A 318 -13.54 11.81 -7.83
CA LEU A 318 -14.26 11.90 -6.56
C LEU A 318 -15.76 12.21 -6.76
N LEU A 319 -16.19 12.58 -7.97
CA LEU A 319 -17.60 12.77 -8.28
C LEU A 319 -18.25 11.49 -8.82
N ASP A 320 -17.48 10.41 -9.00
CA ASP A 320 -18.03 9.14 -9.46
C ASP A 320 -18.91 8.53 -8.36
N PRO A 321 -20.24 8.37 -8.58
CA PRO A 321 -21.11 7.76 -7.58
C PRO A 321 -20.73 6.32 -7.27
N GLU A 322 -20.10 5.59 -8.19
CA GLU A 322 -19.63 4.21 -7.95
C GLU A 322 -18.48 4.15 -6.95
N LEU A 323 -17.75 5.24 -6.73
CA LEU A 323 -16.68 5.30 -5.74
C LEU A 323 -17.20 5.15 -4.31
N TYR A 324 -18.40 5.68 -4.03
CA TYR A 324 -19.00 5.68 -2.69
C TYR A 324 -20.11 4.65 -2.54
N LYS A 325 -20.61 4.10 -3.65
CA LYS A 325 -21.35 2.86 -3.59
C LYS A 325 -20.38 1.84 -3.04
N SER A 326 -20.77 1.22 -1.92
CA SER A 326 -20.01 0.13 -1.35
C SER A 326 -19.82 -0.92 -2.45
N LEU A 327 -18.67 -0.91 -3.10
CA LEU A 327 -18.02 -2.11 -3.56
C LEU A 327 -17.59 -2.84 -2.29
N THR A 328 -18.56 -3.30 -1.49
CA THR A 328 -18.45 -4.67 -1.00
C THR A 328 -17.94 -5.43 -2.21
N PRO A 329 -16.82 -6.16 -2.12
CA PRO A 329 -16.54 -7.16 -3.12
C PRO A 329 -17.64 -8.22 -2.97
N THR A 330 -18.82 -7.92 -3.50
CA THR A 330 -19.65 -8.86 -4.21
C THR A 330 -18.92 -9.13 -5.52
N SER A 331 -17.74 -9.76 -5.44
CA SER A 331 -17.59 -10.96 -6.25
C SER A 331 -18.92 -11.70 -6.09
N PRO A 332 -19.62 -12.11 -7.16
CA PRO A 332 -20.87 -12.85 -7.00
C PRO A 332 -20.55 -13.91 -5.96
N LYS A 333 -21.13 -13.77 -4.75
CA LYS A 333 -20.97 -14.79 -3.73
C LYS A 333 -21.60 -15.97 -4.44
N LYS A 334 -20.74 -16.88 -4.93
CA LYS A 334 -21.20 -18.23 -5.23
C LYS A 334 -22.03 -18.62 -4.01
N PRO A 335 -23.29 -19.04 -4.25
CA PRO A 335 -24.31 -19.13 -3.22
C PRO A 335 -23.70 -19.80 -2.00
N ASP A 336 -23.80 -19.14 -0.84
CA ASP A 336 -23.16 -19.48 0.43
C ASP A 336 -22.50 -20.87 0.42
N ASP A 337 -21.22 -20.91 0.03
CA ASP A 337 -20.42 -22.11 0.20
C ASP A 337 -20.36 -22.34 1.71
N CYS A 338 -21.23 -23.23 2.21
CA CYS A 338 -21.32 -23.61 3.61
C CYS A 338 -19.89 -23.71 4.19
N PRO A 339 -19.57 -23.10 5.35
CA PRO A 339 -18.18 -23.00 5.84
C PRO A 339 -17.45 -24.34 5.88
N ILE A 340 -18.21 -25.42 6.08
CA ILE A 340 -17.78 -26.82 6.04
C ILE A 340 -17.34 -27.26 4.63
N THR A 341 -18.07 -26.88 3.58
CA THR A 341 -17.73 -27.14 2.17
C THR A 341 -16.46 -26.37 1.78
N SER A 342 -16.33 -25.11 2.24
CA SER A 342 -15.10 -24.33 2.02
C SER A 342 -13.89 -24.93 2.75
N LEU A 343 -14.08 -25.46 3.96
CA LEU A 343 -13.04 -26.17 4.71
C LEU A 343 -12.58 -27.42 3.95
N LYS A 344 -13.53 -28.25 3.48
CA LYS A 344 -13.24 -29.46 2.70
C LYS A 344 -12.46 -29.16 1.41
N ARG A 345 -12.85 -28.11 0.67
CA ARG A 345 -12.14 -27.68 -0.54
C ARG A 345 -10.70 -27.25 -0.27
N ARG A 346 -10.46 -26.49 0.81
CA ARG A 346 -9.12 -26.02 1.18
C ARG A 346 -8.20 -27.16 1.62
N LEU A 347 -8.77 -28.18 2.26
CA LEU A 347 -8.05 -29.33 2.79
C LEU A 347 -7.97 -30.52 1.83
N GLY A 348 -8.63 -30.48 0.67
CA GLY A 348 -8.61 -31.55 -0.35
C GLY A 348 -7.23 -31.90 -0.93
N LYS A 349 -6.17 -31.23 -0.46
CA LYS A 349 -4.76 -31.62 -0.58
C LYS A 349 -4.20 -31.86 0.83
N HIS A 350 -4.58 -32.99 1.45
CA HIS A 350 -4.39 -33.26 2.88
C HIS A 350 -2.92 -33.28 3.33
N ASP A 351 -1.98 -33.45 2.39
CA ASP A 351 -0.53 -33.64 2.63
C ASP A 351 0.28 -32.34 2.78
N LEU A 352 -0.33 -31.17 2.52
CA LEU A 352 0.38 -29.87 2.53
C LEU A 352 0.28 -29.10 3.85
N TYR A 353 -0.56 -29.54 4.79
CA TYR A 353 -0.88 -28.76 5.99
C TYR A 353 -0.50 -29.48 7.28
N ASP A 354 0.21 -28.77 8.16
CA ASP A 354 0.56 -29.24 9.50
C ASP A 354 -0.66 -29.20 10.46
N THR A 355 -0.52 -29.81 11.64
CA THR A 355 -1.60 -29.88 12.67
C THR A 355 -2.09 -28.49 13.08
N LYS A 356 -1.19 -27.50 13.16
CA LYS A 356 -1.52 -26.14 13.62
C LYS A 356 -2.32 -25.39 12.55
N GLN A 357 -1.99 -25.55 11.28
CA GLN A 357 -2.71 -24.98 10.14
C GLN A 357 -4.09 -25.62 9.99
N LYS A 358 -4.19 -26.94 10.11
CA LYS A 358 -5.48 -27.66 10.13
C LYS A 358 -6.37 -27.19 11.29
N ALA A 359 -5.80 -27.03 12.49
CA ALA A 359 -6.51 -26.50 13.66
C ALA A 359 -6.97 -25.04 13.48
N HIS A 360 -6.15 -24.16 12.88
CA HIS A 360 -6.54 -22.79 12.57
C HIS A 360 -7.71 -22.72 11.57
N LEU A 361 -7.67 -23.53 10.51
CA LEU A 361 -8.75 -23.62 9.52
C LEU A 361 -10.03 -24.16 10.14
N ALA A 362 -9.94 -25.16 11.02
CA ALA A 362 -11.07 -25.69 11.76
C ALA A 362 -11.69 -24.64 12.69
N LEU A 363 -10.87 -23.87 13.42
CA LEU A 363 -11.35 -22.79 14.27
C LEU A 363 -12.06 -21.69 13.46
N SER A 364 -11.52 -21.34 12.30
CA SER A 364 -12.14 -20.37 11.39
C SER A 364 -13.50 -20.85 10.86
N ALA A 365 -13.61 -22.13 10.53
CA ALA A 365 -14.88 -22.74 10.12
C ALA A 365 -15.88 -22.80 11.28
N LEU A 366 -15.43 -23.16 12.49
CA LEU A 366 -16.28 -23.19 13.69
C LEU A 366 -16.87 -21.82 14.01
N LYS A 367 -16.03 -20.77 14.04
CA LYS A 367 -16.48 -19.39 14.29
C LYS A 367 -17.57 -18.94 13.31
N LYS A 368 -17.54 -19.45 12.07
CA LYS A 368 -18.52 -19.12 11.03
C LYS A 368 -19.74 -20.04 11.02
N SER A 369 -19.62 -21.27 11.50
CA SER A 369 -20.69 -22.28 11.48
C SER A 369 -21.52 -22.34 12.77
N LEU A 370 -20.97 -21.87 13.89
CA LEU A 370 -21.59 -21.88 15.21
C LEU A 370 -21.66 -20.44 15.72
N SER A 371 -22.80 -19.78 15.53
CA SER A 371 -23.03 -18.42 16.04
C SER A 371 -22.94 -18.34 17.57
N ASN A 372 -23.26 -19.45 18.25
CA ASN A 372 -23.44 -19.50 19.70
C ASN A 372 -22.17 -19.96 20.44
N ALA A 373 -21.06 -20.22 19.74
CA ALA A 373 -19.80 -20.65 20.35
C ALA A 373 -19.05 -19.45 20.97
N GLN A 374 -19.43 -19.08 22.19
CA GLN A 374 -18.89 -17.92 22.90
C GLN A 374 -17.41 -18.11 23.27
N HIS A 375 -17.04 -19.31 23.74
CA HIS A 375 -15.65 -19.61 24.10
C HIS A 375 -15.18 -20.94 23.52
N CYS A 376 -13.94 -20.97 23.01
CA CYS A 376 -13.36 -22.17 22.40
C CYS A 376 -11.84 -22.24 22.66
N ILE A 377 -11.34 -23.45 22.94
CA ILE A 377 -9.91 -23.75 23.02
C ILE A 377 -9.62 -25.00 22.19
N LEU A 378 -8.55 -24.96 21.40
CA LEU A 378 -8.03 -26.13 20.71
C LEU A 378 -6.74 -26.59 21.39
N PHE A 379 -6.67 -27.86 21.78
CA PHE A 379 -5.47 -28.45 22.36
C PHE A 379 -4.87 -29.51 21.45
N ALA A 380 -3.54 -29.55 21.37
CA ALA A 380 -2.82 -30.73 20.89
C ALA A 380 -2.53 -31.67 22.06
N LEU A 381 -2.83 -32.95 21.86
CA LEU A 381 -2.58 -34.03 22.80
C LEU A 381 -1.52 -34.96 22.20
N LYS A 382 -0.31 -34.97 22.77
CA LYS A 382 0.82 -35.83 22.34
C LYS A 382 1.37 -36.61 23.51
N LYS A 383 1.42 -37.94 23.43
CA LYS A 383 2.02 -38.80 24.48
C LYS A 383 1.62 -38.39 25.91
N ASN A 384 0.32 -38.14 26.12
CA ASN A 384 -0.28 -37.71 27.39
C ASN A 384 0.08 -36.29 27.87
N GLN A 385 0.70 -35.46 27.04
CA GLN A 385 0.90 -34.02 27.25
C GLN A 385 -0.18 -33.22 26.50
N VAL A 386 -0.65 -32.13 27.10
CA VAL A 386 -1.71 -31.26 26.58
C VAL A 386 -1.15 -29.86 26.37
N SER A 387 -1.20 -29.36 25.14
CA SER A 387 -0.77 -28.00 24.82
C SER A 387 -1.88 -27.20 24.12
N PRO A 388 -2.25 -26.00 24.63
CA PRO A 388 -3.20 -25.15 23.94
C PRO A 388 -2.57 -24.58 22.65
N LEU A 389 -3.28 -24.71 21.52
CA LEU A 389 -2.86 -24.21 20.21
C LEU A 389 -3.52 -22.87 19.87
N PHE A 390 -4.83 -22.76 20.10
CA PHE A 390 -5.63 -21.57 19.79
C PHE A 390 -6.73 -21.38 20.83
N GLN A 391 -7.09 -20.13 21.07
CA GLN A 391 -8.20 -19.74 21.95
C GLN A 391 -9.11 -18.73 21.25
N LEU A 392 -10.38 -18.73 21.62
CA LEU A 392 -11.40 -17.76 21.23
C LEU A 392 -12.23 -17.42 22.46
N GLY A 393 -12.40 -16.13 22.75
CA GLY A 393 -13.31 -15.63 23.79
C GLY A 393 -12.79 -15.68 25.24
N TYR A 394 -11.75 -16.47 25.54
CA TYR A 394 -11.15 -16.51 26.90
C TYR A 394 -10.05 -15.46 27.10
N GLU A 395 -9.93 -14.94 28.33
CA GLU A 395 -8.81 -14.10 28.74
C GLU A 395 -7.50 -14.88 28.89
N THR A 396 -6.44 -14.38 28.25
CA THR A 396 -5.12 -15.04 28.22
C THR A 396 -4.48 -15.22 29.61
N LYS A 397 -4.78 -14.33 30.57
CA LYS A 397 -4.24 -14.42 31.94
C LYS A 397 -4.83 -15.61 32.70
N ALA A 398 -6.15 -15.81 32.60
CA ALA A 398 -6.87 -16.92 33.23
C ALA A 398 -6.49 -18.29 32.63
N LEU A 399 -6.21 -18.35 31.32
CA LEU A 399 -5.76 -19.60 30.70
C LEU A 399 -4.34 -20.00 31.09
N LYS A 400 -3.46 -19.03 31.36
CA LYS A 400 -2.07 -19.28 31.76
C LYS A 400 -1.92 -19.75 33.21
N SER A 401 -2.88 -19.44 34.08
CA SER A 401 -2.87 -19.90 35.49
C SER A 401 -3.23 -21.38 35.64
N ILE A 402 -3.79 -22.01 34.62
CA ILE A 402 -4.24 -23.41 34.66
C ILE A 402 -3.11 -24.35 34.25
N LYS A 403 -2.91 -25.40 35.06
CA LYS A 403 -1.94 -26.46 34.76
C LYS A 403 -2.57 -27.51 33.84
N TRP A 404 -2.63 -27.21 32.54
CA TRP A 404 -3.23 -28.09 31.52
C TRP A 404 -2.60 -29.49 31.41
N ASN A 405 -1.32 -29.63 31.79
CA ASN A 405 -0.60 -30.90 31.84
C ASN A 405 -0.84 -31.72 33.14
N ALA A 406 -1.69 -31.25 34.05
CA ALA A 406 -2.02 -32.01 35.25
C ALA A 406 -2.82 -33.29 34.89
N PRO A 407 -2.70 -34.38 35.67
CA PRO A 407 -3.43 -35.62 35.40
C PRO A 407 -4.94 -35.37 35.39
N SER A 408 -5.59 -35.69 34.27
CA SER A 408 -7.04 -35.59 34.10
C SER A 408 -7.56 -36.89 33.52
N SER A 409 -8.51 -37.53 34.21
CA SER A 409 -9.18 -38.73 33.69
C SER A 409 -9.98 -38.42 32.44
N ALA A 410 -10.51 -37.20 32.30
CA ALA A 410 -11.20 -36.75 31.10
C ALA A 410 -10.25 -36.67 29.89
N PHE A 411 -9.11 -36.00 30.02
CA PHE A 411 -8.12 -35.91 28.93
C PHE A 411 -7.48 -37.25 28.60
N ALA A 412 -7.22 -38.10 29.61
CA ALA A 412 -6.69 -39.45 29.40
C ALA A 412 -7.68 -40.37 28.64
N LYS A 413 -9.00 -40.18 28.81
CA LYS A 413 -10.02 -40.91 28.03
C LYS A 413 -10.07 -40.39 26.58
N LEU A 414 -9.98 -39.06 26.40
CA LEU A 414 -10.07 -38.39 25.09
C LEU A 414 -8.81 -38.55 24.23
N SER A 415 -7.65 -38.81 24.84
CA SER A 415 -6.38 -39.07 24.14
C SER A 415 -6.27 -40.48 23.58
N LYS A 416 -7.00 -41.45 24.13
CA LYS A 416 -6.93 -42.87 23.72
C LYS A 416 -7.80 -43.21 22.51
N LYS A 417 -8.97 -42.57 22.39
CA LYS A 417 -9.89 -42.81 21.28
C LYS A 417 -10.64 -41.53 20.90
N PRO A 418 -10.99 -41.36 19.61
CA PRO A 418 -11.82 -40.25 19.18
C PRO A 418 -13.18 -40.33 19.86
N ALA A 419 -13.55 -39.28 20.57
CA ALA A 419 -14.82 -39.22 21.28
C ALA A 419 -15.38 -37.80 21.24
N ALA A 420 -16.70 -37.70 21.24
CA ALA A 420 -17.41 -36.44 21.33
C ALA A 420 -18.44 -36.57 22.45
N ALA A 421 -18.44 -35.62 23.38
CA ALA A 421 -19.34 -35.62 24.52
C ALA A 421 -19.83 -34.20 24.79
N HIS A 422 -21.12 -34.11 25.11
CA HIS A 422 -21.79 -32.88 25.51
C HIS A 422 -22.22 -33.02 26.97
N PHE A 423 -21.80 -32.07 27.80
CA PHE A 423 -22.02 -32.03 29.24
C PHE A 423 -22.84 -30.80 29.61
N PHE A 424 -23.93 -31.02 30.33
CA PHE A 424 -24.81 -29.99 30.88
C PHE A 424 -25.45 -30.50 32.18
N GLY A 425 -25.81 -29.58 33.08
CA GLY A 425 -26.47 -29.90 34.36
C GLY A 425 -25.68 -30.89 35.22
N ALA A 426 -26.35 -31.92 35.75
CA ALA A 426 -25.72 -32.91 36.63
C ALA A 426 -24.53 -33.67 35.99
N LYS A 427 -24.48 -33.78 34.66
CA LYS A 427 -23.36 -34.39 33.94
C LYS A 427 -22.13 -33.47 33.90
N LEU A 428 -22.34 -32.15 33.77
CA LEU A 428 -21.27 -31.16 33.82
C LEU A 428 -20.57 -31.18 35.18
N ASN A 429 -21.34 -31.13 36.27
CA ASN A 429 -20.80 -31.15 37.63
C ASN A 429 -19.93 -32.38 37.95
N LYS A 430 -20.20 -33.53 37.31
CA LYS A 430 -19.38 -34.74 37.44
C LYS A 430 -18.07 -34.60 36.66
N VAL A 431 -18.12 -34.09 35.43
CA VAL A 431 -16.95 -33.96 34.57
C VAL A 431 -16.02 -32.85 35.02
N LEU A 432 -16.52 -31.75 35.61
CA LEU A 432 -15.68 -30.69 36.17
C LEU A 432 -14.67 -31.22 37.19
N LYS A 433 -15.02 -32.27 37.96
CA LYS A 433 -14.13 -32.94 38.92
C LYS A 433 -13.05 -33.82 38.26
N GLU A 434 -13.22 -34.15 36.98
CA GLU A 434 -12.31 -34.96 36.17
C GLU A 434 -11.36 -34.10 35.29
N LEU A 435 -11.54 -32.78 35.27
CA LEU A 435 -10.73 -31.83 34.49
C LEU A 435 -9.40 -31.49 35.21
N PRO A 436 -8.41 -30.93 34.49
CA PRO A 436 -7.17 -30.47 35.09
C PRO A 436 -7.42 -29.48 36.23
N HIS A 437 -6.54 -29.49 37.24
CA HIS A 437 -6.62 -28.60 38.41
C HIS A 437 -6.89 -27.15 37.98
N THR A 438 -7.88 -26.49 38.61
CA THR A 438 -8.34 -25.10 38.36
C THR A 438 -9.04 -24.83 37.02
N ALA A 439 -9.19 -25.82 36.13
CA ALA A 439 -9.90 -25.62 34.86
C ALA A 439 -11.42 -25.47 35.01
N ASP A 440 -11.98 -25.89 36.14
CA ASP A 440 -13.39 -25.70 36.52
C ASP A 440 -13.76 -24.22 36.69
N GLN A 441 -12.78 -23.36 37.00
CA GLN A 441 -12.99 -21.91 37.15
C GLN A 441 -13.29 -21.20 35.83
N LEU A 442 -13.03 -21.85 34.68
CA LEU A 442 -13.31 -21.28 33.36
C LEU A 442 -14.75 -21.49 32.90
N ILE A 443 -15.47 -22.41 33.54
CA ILE A 443 -16.76 -22.91 33.05
C ILE A 443 -17.86 -22.45 34.00
N ASP A 444 -18.87 -21.76 33.48
CA ASP A 444 -20.08 -21.46 34.26
C ASP A 444 -20.87 -22.76 34.52
N LYS A 445 -21.40 -22.92 35.74
CA LYS A 445 -22.20 -24.09 36.15
C LYS A 445 -23.45 -24.29 35.29
N ASN A 446 -23.93 -23.22 34.66
CA ASN A 446 -25.08 -23.23 33.76
C ASN A 446 -24.71 -23.29 32.27
N SER A 447 -23.42 -23.45 31.93
CA SER A 447 -22.98 -23.52 30.53
C SER A 447 -23.04 -24.93 29.96
N HIS A 448 -23.02 -25.02 28.64
CA HIS A 448 -22.87 -26.27 27.89
C HIS A 448 -21.39 -26.46 27.56
N LEU A 449 -20.77 -27.53 28.06
CA LEU A 449 -19.41 -27.92 27.69
C LEU A 449 -19.43 -29.04 26.66
N VAL A 450 -18.76 -28.84 25.53
CA VAL A 450 -18.58 -29.85 24.49
C VAL A 450 -17.10 -30.16 24.34
N LEU A 451 -16.74 -31.42 24.59
CA LEU A 451 -15.40 -31.94 24.37
C LEU A 451 -15.43 -32.90 23.19
N LEU A 452 -14.61 -32.63 22.16
CA LEU A 452 -14.47 -33.50 21.01
C LEU A 452 -12.99 -33.75 20.70
N SER A 453 -12.57 -35.00 20.61
CA SER A 453 -11.23 -35.38 20.18
C SER A 453 -11.22 -36.03 18.79
N THR A 454 -10.24 -35.68 17.96
CA THR A 454 -10.03 -36.25 16.62
C THR A 454 -8.53 -36.50 16.36
N PRO A 455 -8.14 -37.61 15.70
CA PRO A 455 -6.75 -37.91 15.40
C PRO A 455 -6.21 -37.00 14.29
N MET A 456 -5.00 -36.48 14.49
CA MET A 456 -4.28 -35.63 13.53
C MET A 456 -3.05 -36.33 12.94
N SER A 457 -2.52 -37.34 13.62
CA SER A 457 -1.50 -38.29 13.17
C SER A 457 -1.55 -39.57 14.03
N GLU A 458 -0.68 -40.55 13.78
CA GLU A 458 -0.58 -41.78 14.60
C GLU A 458 -0.37 -41.51 16.10
N ASN A 459 0.28 -40.39 16.46
CA ASN A 459 0.69 -40.08 17.83
C ASN A 459 0.14 -38.75 18.37
N GLU A 460 -0.76 -38.08 17.64
CA GLU A 460 -1.31 -36.78 18.01
C GLU A 460 -2.83 -36.72 17.85
N MET A 461 -3.53 -36.28 18.89
CA MET A 461 -4.96 -35.99 18.88
C MET A 461 -5.19 -34.48 19.03
N LEU A 462 -6.16 -33.93 18.32
CA LEU A 462 -6.66 -32.57 18.52
C LEU A 462 -7.93 -32.63 19.37
N LEU A 463 -7.96 -31.85 20.45
CA LEU A 463 -9.11 -31.71 21.33
C LEU A 463 -9.75 -30.33 21.14
N PHE A 464 -11.03 -30.35 20.82
CA PHE A 464 -11.93 -29.21 20.82
C PHE A 464 -12.58 -29.09 22.19
N TRP A 465 -12.38 -27.93 22.81
CA TRP A 465 -13.10 -27.49 23.99
C TRP A 465 -14.01 -26.35 23.58
N LEU A 466 -15.32 -26.54 23.61
CA LEU A 466 -16.29 -25.49 23.34
C LEU A 466 -17.18 -25.29 24.55
N GLU A 467 -17.35 -24.03 24.93
CA GLU A 467 -18.26 -23.61 25.98
C GLU A 467 -19.25 -22.58 25.43
N THR A 468 -20.51 -22.72 25.82
CA THR A 468 -21.55 -21.74 25.50
C THR A 468 -22.59 -21.65 26.61
N ASN A 469 -23.06 -20.43 26.89
CA ASN A 469 -24.16 -20.19 27.81
C ASN A 469 -25.54 -20.24 27.11
N GLU A 470 -25.55 -20.42 25.79
CA GLU A 470 -26.74 -20.53 24.97
C GLU A 470 -27.07 -22.00 24.65
N THR A 471 -28.30 -22.27 24.21
CA THR A 471 -28.73 -23.64 23.91
C THR A 471 -27.88 -24.25 22.78
N PHE A 472 -27.12 -25.30 23.09
CA PHE A 472 -26.36 -26.08 22.10
C PHE A 472 -27.22 -27.23 21.57
N ASN A 473 -27.71 -27.13 20.33
CA ASN A 473 -28.67 -28.06 19.76
C ASN A 473 -28.01 -29.25 19.02
N GLN A 474 -28.83 -30.21 18.55
CA GLN A 474 -28.32 -31.38 17.82
C GLN A 474 -27.69 -31.04 16.46
N GLU A 475 -28.11 -29.95 15.81
CA GLU A 475 -27.53 -29.53 14.53
C GLU A 475 -26.13 -28.97 14.71
N ASP A 476 -25.90 -28.19 15.75
CA ASP A 476 -24.59 -27.65 16.12
C ASP A 476 -23.61 -28.76 16.47
N TYR A 477 -24.09 -29.79 17.17
CA TYR A 477 -23.31 -31.00 17.42
C TYR A 477 -22.93 -31.75 16.13
N LYS A 478 -23.85 -31.84 15.15
CA LYS A 478 -23.57 -32.44 13.84
C LYS A 478 -22.56 -31.62 13.04
N LYS A 479 -22.65 -30.28 13.05
CA LYS A 479 -21.70 -29.37 12.38
C LYS A 479 -20.29 -29.51 12.96
N LEU A 480 -20.16 -29.53 14.29
CA LEU A 480 -18.89 -29.72 14.99
C LEU A 480 -18.23 -31.05 14.62
N LYS A 481 -18.98 -32.16 14.66
CA LYS A 481 -18.49 -33.48 14.24
C LYS A 481 -18.01 -33.49 12.78
N LYS A 482 -18.75 -32.81 11.89
CA LYS A 482 -18.42 -32.74 10.47
C LYS A 482 -17.14 -31.93 10.21
N ILE A 483 -16.89 -30.86 10.98
CA ILE A 483 -15.63 -30.10 10.91
C ILE A 483 -14.48 -30.97 11.38
N ALA A 484 -14.63 -31.67 12.51
CA ALA A 484 -13.61 -32.55 13.05
C ALA A 484 -13.28 -33.75 12.15
N SER A 485 -14.28 -34.30 11.44
CA SER A 485 -14.05 -35.39 10.48
C SER A 485 -13.30 -34.94 9.24
N ILE A 486 -13.42 -33.68 8.82
CA ILE A 486 -12.73 -33.17 7.61
C ILE A 486 -11.22 -33.02 7.86
N ILE A 487 -10.81 -32.68 9.09
CA ILE A 487 -9.39 -32.53 9.45
C ILE A 487 -8.76 -33.81 9.97
N ARG A 488 -9.57 -34.87 10.13
CA ARG A 488 -9.15 -36.14 10.70
C ARG A 488 -8.07 -36.78 9.84
N TYR A 489 -7.07 -37.35 10.49
CA TYR A 489 -6.14 -38.27 9.89
C TYR A 489 -6.80 -39.64 9.74
N ASP A 490 -6.94 -40.12 8.51
CA ASP A 490 -7.36 -41.49 8.21
C ASP A 490 -6.09 -42.29 7.91
N ALA A 491 -5.78 -43.29 8.75
CA ALA A 491 -4.76 -44.28 8.42
C ALA A 491 -5.32 -45.16 7.31
N THR A 492 -4.80 -45.01 6.08
CA THR A 492 -5.06 -45.95 4.99
C THR A 492 -4.35 -47.26 5.22
#